data_AF-A0A658BLT3-F1
#
_entry.id   AF-A0A658BLT3-F1
#
_cell.length_a   1.000
_cell.length_b   1.000
_cell.length_c   1.000
_cell.angle_alpha   90.00
_cell.angle_beta   90.00
_cell.angle_gamma   90.00
#
_symmetry.space_group_name_H-M   'P 1'
#
loop_
_entity.id
_entity.type
_entity.pdbx_description
1 polymer ?
#
loop_
_entity_poly.entity_id
_entity_poly.type
_entity_poly.pdbx_seq_one_letter_code
_entity_poly.pdbx_strand_id
1 'polypeptide(L)' 'MTSNYANAAKKATNVSLAENLLAEAKELRINVSQAAEAGVAKAVAEKRAELWLKENWEAIESSNAYVEKHGLPLEKHRMF' A
#
# COMPACT_ATOMS: atom_id res chain seq x y z
N MET A 1 8.70 1.17 -7.53
CA MET A 1 8.25 1.05 -6.12
C MET A 1 9.15 0.07 -5.41
N THR A 2 10.19 0.55 -4.75
CA THR A 2 11.08 -0.28 -3.93
C THR A 2 10.36 -0.63 -2.64
N SER A 3 10.24 -1.92 -2.33
CA SER A 3 9.72 -2.38 -1.04
C SER A 3 10.68 -1.92 0.05
N ASN A 4 10.23 -1.06 0.96
CA ASN A 4 11.01 -0.62 2.15
C ASN A 4 11.41 -1.79 3.07
N TYR A 5 10.93 -3.00 2.80
CA TYR A 5 11.16 -4.20 3.60
C TYR A 5 12.24 -5.13 3.03
N ALA A 6 12.70 -4.92 1.78
CA ALA A 6 13.62 -5.82 1.10
C ALA A 6 15.02 -5.95 1.75
N ASN A 7 15.43 -4.96 2.56
CA ASN A 7 16.72 -4.95 3.29
C ASN A 7 16.55 -4.88 4.82
N ALA A 8 15.35 -5.09 5.35
CA ALA A 8 15.11 -5.03 6.79
C ALA A 8 15.54 -6.34 7.49
N ALA A 9 16.07 -6.23 8.72
CA ALA A 9 16.37 -7.38 9.55
C ALA A 9 15.08 -8.17 9.85
N LYS A 10 15.05 -9.46 9.49
CA LYS A 10 13.87 -10.31 9.66
C LYS A 10 13.78 -10.80 11.10
N LYS A 11 12.65 -10.55 11.74
CA LYS A 11 12.33 -11.09 13.06
C LYS A 11 11.37 -12.27 12.92
N ALA A 12 11.77 -13.44 13.41
CA ALA A 12 10.87 -14.59 13.49
C ALA A 12 9.67 -14.26 14.37
N THR A 13 8.47 -14.50 13.84
CA THR A 13 7.20 -14.26 14.53
C THR A 13 6.32 -15.48 14.30
N ASN A 14 5.76 -16.06 15.36
CA ASN A 14 4.84 -17.19 15.24
C ASN A 14 3.50 -16.68 14.73
N VAL A 15 3.02 -17.26 13.63
CA VAL A 15 1.73 -16.96 13.00
C VAL A 15 0.91 -18.23 12.90
N SER A 16 -0.39 -18.13 13.21
CA SER A 16 -1.33 -19.24 13.08
C SER A 16 -2.03 -19.14 11.73
N LEU A 17 -1.89 -20.18 10.90
CA LEU A 17 -2.52 -20.30 9.59
C LEU A 17 -3.30 -21.63 9.53
N ALA A 18 -4.27 -21.72 8.63
CA ALA A 18 -5.07 -22.93 8.46
C ALA A 18 -4.17 -24.10 8.01
N GLU A 19 -4.38 -25.27 8.60
CA GLU A 19 -3.53 -26.44 8.35
C GLU A 19 -3.58 -26.90 6.89
N ASN A 20 -4.77 -26.90 6.29
CA ASN A 20 -4.97 -27.24 4.87
C ASN A 20 -4.20 -26.29 3.94
N LEU A 21 -4.17 -24.99 4.26
CA LEU A 21 -3.43 -24.00 3.49
C LEU A 21 -1.91 -24.21 3.60
N LEU A 22 -1.41 -24.60 4.78
CA LEU A 22 0.01 -24.92 4.96
C LEU A 22 0.40 -26.21 4.22
N ALA A 23 -0.48 -27.21 4.21
CA ALA A 23 -0.28 -28.44 3.46
C ALA A 23 -0.20 -28.14 1.96
N GLU A 24 -1.17 -27.39 1.42
CA GLU A 24 -1.20 -27.00 0.01
C GLU A 24 0.02 -26.14 -0.37
N ALA A 25 0.40 -25.17 0.47
CA ALA A 25 1.59 -24.36 0.24
C ALA A 25 2.87 -25.21 0.19
N LYS A 26 2.96 -26.25 1.03
CA LYS A 26 4.09 -27.19 1.03
C LYS A 26 4.12 -28.05 -0.23
N GLU A 27 2.98 -28.55 -0.68
CA GLU A 27 2.85 -29.32 -1.94
C GLU A 27 3.26 -28.48 -3.15
N LEU A 28 2.85 -27.21 -3.16
CA LEU A 28 3.17 -26.24 -4.22
C LEU A 28 4.57 -25.62 -4.08
N ARG A 29 5.35 -26.00 -3.05
CA ARG A 29 6.68 -25.46 -2.73
C ARG A 29 6.70 -23.93 -2.57
N ILE A 30 5.62 -23.37 -2.04
CA ILE A 30 5.48 -21.94 -1.76
C ILE A 30 6.27 -21.60 -0.49
N ASN A 31 7.05 -20.52 -0.55
CA ASN A 31 7.73 -19.98 0.62
C ASN A 31 6.75 -19.16 1.46
N VAL A 32 6.15 -19.81 2.47
CA VAL A 32 5.13 -19.22 3.35
C VAL A 32 5.63 -17.93 4.02
N SER A 33 6.89 -17.89 4.48
CA SER A 33 7.45 -16.70 5.11
C SER A 33 7.52 -15.51 4.17
N GLN A 34 7.93 -15.73 2.91
CA GLN A 34 7.98 -14.68 1.88
C GLN A 34 6.58 -14.23 1.48
N ALA A 35 5.63 -15.17 1.32
CA ALA A 35 4.25 -14.86 1.00
C ALA A 35 3.56 -14.06 2.12
N ALA A 36 3.80 -14.44 3.38
CA ALA A 36 3.30 -13.72 4.54
C ALA A 36 3.87 -12.30 4.62
N GLU A 37 5.18 -12.13 4.39
CA GLU A 37 5.84 -10.82 4.35
C GLU A 37 5.22 -9.92 3.27
N ALA A 38 5.00 -10.45 2.06
CA ALA A 38 4.35 -9.71 0.98
C ALA A 38 2.90 -9.34 1.32
N GLY A 39 2.14 -10.27 1.90
CA GLY A 39 0.75 -10.03 2.32
C GLY A 39 0.64 -8.93 3.39
N VAL A 40 1.50 -8.99 4.41
CA VAL A 40 1.56 -7.96 5.46
C VAL A 40 1.99 -6.61 4.88
N ALA A 41 3.00 -6.57 4.02
CA ALA A 41 3.44 -5.32 3.38
C ALA A 41 2.31 -4.67 2.57
N LYS A 42 1.53 -5.47 1.83
CA LYS A 42 0.36 -4.99 1.08
C LYS A 42 -0.71 -4.41 2.01
N ALA A 43 -1.11 -5.16 3.04
CA ALA A 43 -2.13 -4.72 3.99
C ALA A 43 -1.72 -3.43 4.73
N VAL A 44 -0.44 -3.30 5.09
CA VAL A 44 0.10 -2.07 5.69
C VAL A 44 0.05 -0.89 4.71
N ALA A 45 0.42 -1.10 3.45
CA ALA A 45 0.37 -0.06 2.42
C ALA A 45 -1.07 0.42 2.17
N GLU A 46 -2.02 -0.50 2.05
CA GLU A 46 -3.45 -0.20 1.91
C GLU A 46 -3.95 0.60 3.11
N LYS A 47 -3.62 0.17 4.33
CA LYS A 47 -4.07 0.88 5.53
C LYS A 47 -3.46 2.28 5.65
N ARG A 48 -2.18 2.44 5.30
CA ARG A 48 -1.52 3.75 5.26
C ARG A 48 -2.16 4.67 4.23
N ALA A 49 -2.52 4.16 3.06
CA ALA A 49 -3.22 4.94 2.04
C ALA A 49 -4.60 5.40 2.53
N GLU A 50 -5.36 4.52 3.18
CA GLU A 50 -6.65 4.89 3.80
C GLU A 50 -6.49 5.99 4.86
N LEU A 51 -5.51 5.87 5.74
CA LEU A 51 -5.24 6.86 6.78
C LEU A 51 -4.82 8.20 6.17
N TRP A 52 -3.91 8.16 5.21
CA TRP A 52 -3.45 9.36 4.51
C TRP A 52 -4.62 10.08 3.82
N LEU A 53 -5.50 9.35 3.14
CA LEU A 53 -6.69 9.94 2.51
C LEU A 53 -7.61 10.61 3.53
N LYS A 54 -7.81 10.01 4.71
CA LYS A 54 -8.60 10.61 5.79
C LYS A 54 -7.95 11.88 6.34
N GLU A 55 -6.65 11.84 6.57
CA GLU A 55 -5.89 12.97 7.10
C GLU A 55 -5.80 14.14 6.11
N ASN A 56 -5.78 13.85 4.81
CA ASN A 56 -5.60 14.85 3.76
C ASN A 56 -6.91 15.23 3.06
N TRP A 57 -8.05 14.72 3.53
CA TRP A 57 -9.36 14.96 2.91
C TRP A 57 -9.66 16.45 2.78
N GLU A 58 -9.49 17.23 3.85
CA GLU A 58 -9.75 18.67 3.84
C GLU A 58 -8.81 19.43 2.90
N ALA A 59 -7.55 19.01 2.80
CA ALA A 59 -6.59 19.61 1.88
C ALA A 59 -6.92 19.29 0.41
N ILE A 60 -7.36 18.06 0.14
CA ILE A 60 -7.82 17.62 -1.18
C ILE A 60 -9.08 18.40 -1.58
N GLU A 61 -10.07 18.50 -0.71
CA GLU A 61 -11.31 19.24 -0.97
C GLU A 61 -11.05 20.74 -1.18
N SER A 62 -10.19 21.36 -0.36
CA SER A 62 -9.78 22.76 -0.54
C SER A 62 -9.08 22.98 -1.89
N SER A 63 -8.20 22.06 -2.28
CA SER A 63 -7.54 22.09 -3.59
C SER A 63 -8.53 21.90 -4.74
N ASN A 64 -9.47 20.95 -4.63
CA ASN A 64 -10.52 20.70 -5.61
C ASN A 64 -11.41 21.94 -5.79
N ALA A 65 -11.90 22.52 -4.69
CA ALA A 65 -12.72 23.73 -4.72
C ALA A 65 -11.97 24.94 -5.33
N TYR A 66 -10.67 25.04 -5.08
CA TYR A 66 -9.83 26.06 -5.72
C TYR A 66 -9.77 25.86 -7.24
N VAL A 67 -9.54 24.63 -7.71
CA VAL A 67 -9.51 24.30 -9.14
C VAL A 67 -10.87 24.52 -9.80
N GLU A 68 -11.97 24.14 -9.17
CA GLU A 68 -13.33 24.39 -9.70
C GLU A 68 -13.60 25.89 -9.87
N LYS A 69 -13.16 26.70 -8.90
CA LYS A 69 -13.39 28.14 -8.90
C LYS A 69 -12.44 28.92 -9.82
N HIS A 70 -11.20 28.48 -9.95
CA HIS A 70 -10.12 29.24 -10.61
C HIS A 70 -9.59 28.59 -11.89
N GLY A 71 -10.09 27.40 -12.24
CA GLY A 71 -9.55 26.59 -13.33
C GLY A 71 -8.24 25.90 -12.93
N LEU A 72 -7.67 25.12 -13.85
CA LEU A 72 -6.43 24.41 -13.60
C LEU A 72 -5.26 25.40 -13.43
N PRO A 73 -4.56 25.36 -12.29
CA PRO A 73 -3.34 26.13 -12.11
C PRO A 73 -2.38 25.75 -13.23
N LEU A 74 -1.88 26.75 -13.96
CA LEU A 74 -0.91 26.59 -15.05
C LEU A 74 -1.48 26.06 -16.38
N GLU A 75 -2.80 26.00 -16.58
CA GLU A 75 -3.39 25.65 -17.89
C GLU A 75 -2.82 26.51 -19.04
N LYS A 76 -2.61 27.80 -18.77
CA LYS A 76 -1.99 28.78 -19.68
C LYS A 76 -0.53 28.50 -20.08
N HIS A 77 0.12 27.51 -19.48
CA HIS A 77 1.50 27.12 -19.79
C HIS A 77 1.59 25.72 -20.41
N ARG A 78 0.45 25.08 -20.72
CA ARG A 78 0.41 23.77 -21.37
C ARG A 78 0.82 23.92 -22.84
N MET A 79 2.09 23.66 -23.15
CA MET A 79 2.57 23.51 -24.53
C MET A 79 2.15 22.14 -25.07
N PHE A 80 1.52 22.12 -26.24
CA PHE A 80 1.16 20.93 -27.02
C PHE A 80 2.25 20.61 -28.04
#